data_AF-A0A3M9YPZ6-F1
#
_entry.id   AF-A0A3M9YPZ6-F1
#
_cell.length_a   1.000
_cell.length_b   1.000
_cell.length_c   1.000
_cell.angle_alpha   90.00
_cell.angle_beta   90.00
_cell.angle_gamma   90.00
#
_symmetry.space_group_name_H-M   'P 1'
#
loop_
_entity.id
_entity.type
_entity.pdbx_description
1 polymer ?
#
loop_
_entity_poly.entity_id
_entity_poly.type
_entity_poly.pdbx_seq_one_letter_code
_entity_poly.pdbx_strand_id
1 'polypeptide(L)'
;MTRNRTAAAGAAACAAIAALAFAAPLAAQDKAASAENSYVAALRACQGKTDPAERLACYDTAVAAMVSASSEGEVRVVDAEDVRQTRRKLFGFALPDLGIFGGDSDKDDPEKAEEFTTLNTTITGVRATGQTLVVTTAEGAQWQLDELPARLMKPKVGQTLEIKKGALSSYFLRINGQRGIKGRRVQ
;
A
#
# COMPACT_ATOMS: atom_id res chain seq x y z
N MET A 1 58.01 -58.04 -34.53
CA MET A 1 57.46 -57.78 -35.88
C MET A 1 56.33 -58.76 -36.15
N THR A 2 55.26 -58.31 -36.84
CA THR A 2 54.10 -59.07 -37.35
C THR A 2 53.19 -59.74 -36.29
N ARG A 3 51.98 -59.21 -36.09
CA ARG A 3 50.66 -59.58 -36.70
C ARG A 3 49.82 -60.40 -35.71
N ASN A 4 48.74 -59.79 -35.18
CA ASN A 4 47.33 -60.00 -35.57
C ASN A 4 46.73 -61.36 -35.14
N ARG A 5 45.63 -61.34 -34.39
CA ARG A 5 44.25 -61.55 -34.91
C ARG A 5 43.18 -61.65 -33.80
N THR A 6 42.30 -60.66 -33.79
CA THR A 6 40.80 -60.69 -33.72
C THR A 6 40.04 -61.81 -32.99
N ALA A 7 39.11 -61.39 -32.12
CA ALA A 7 37.71 -61.82 -31.89
C ALA A 7 37.39 -61.63 -30.38
N ALA A 8 36.23 -61.24 -29.86
CA ALA A 8 34.88 -61.10 -30.37
C ALA A 8 34.09 -60.10 -29.48
N ALA A 9 32.85 -59.86 -29.91
CA ALA A 9 31.77 -59.05 -29.35
C ALA A 9 31.61 -58.97 -27.82
N GLY A 10 31.14 -57.82 -27.34
CA GLY A 10 30.57 -57.63 -26.00
C GLY A 10 29.99 -56.23 -25.85
N ALA A 11 28.69 -56.16 -25.60
CA ALA A 11 27.88 -54.95 -25.51
C ALA A 11 28.18 -54.11 -24.26
N ALA A 12 28.15 -52.78 -24.39
CA ALA A 12 27.73 -51.81 -23.35
C ALA A 12 27.98 -50.39 -23.87
N ALA A 13 26.98 -49.74 -24.46
CA ALA A 13 27.03 -48.32 -24.75
C ALA A 13 26.24 -47.57 -23.68
N CYS A 14 26.94 -47.19 -22.61
CA CYS A 14 26.49 -46.14 -21.69
C CYS A 14 26.59 -44.79 -22.41
N ALA A 15 25.47 -44.15 -22.71
CA ALA A 15 25.43 -42.74 -23.08
C ALA A 15 24.48 -42.01 -22.12
N ALA A 16 25.09 -41.36 -21.13
CA ALA A 16 24.41 -40.53 -20.15
C ALA A 16 23.83 -39.28 -20.84
N ILE A 17 22.50 -39.12 -20.78
CA ILE A 17 21.80 -37.90 -21.22
C ILE A 17 21.67 -36.99 -20.00
N ALA A 18 22.57 -36.00 -19.91
CA ALA A 18 22.45 -34.89 -18.98
C ALA A 18 21.40 -33.90 -19.49
N ALA A 19 20.17 -33.99 -18.98
CA ALA A 19 19.13 -32.99 -19.21
C ALA A 19 19.40 -31.76 -18.31
N LEU A 20 20.09 -30.77 -18.86
CA LEU A 20 20.17 -29.42 -18.28
C LEU A 20 18.82 -28.73 -18.46
N ALA A 21 17.96 -28.83 -17.44
CA ALA A 21 16.79 -27.98 -17.30
C ALA A 21 17.25 -26.54 -17.00
N PHE A 22 17.25 -25.68 -18.00
CA PHE A 22 17.31 -24.23 -17.79
C PHE A 22 16.00 -23.79 -17.13
N ALA A 23 16.00 -23.68 -15.81
CA ALA A 23 15.03 -22.88 -15.09
C ALA A 23 15.35 -21.41 -15.40
N ALA A 24 14.60 -20.81 -16.33
CA ALA A 24 14.57 -19.36 -16.45
C ALA A 24 13.94 -18.79 -15.15
N PRO A 25 14.57 -17.83 -14.46
CA PRO A 25 13.90 -17.13 -13.38
C PRO A 25 12.77 -16.31 -14.01
N LEU A 26 11.54 -16.69 -13.67
CA LEU A 26 10.36 -15.90 -13.92
C LEU A 26 10.45 -14.64 -13.02
N ALA A 27 11.13 -13.60 -13.49
CA ALA A 27 11.13 -12.29 -12.86
C ALA A 27 9.77 -11.62 -13.09
N ALA A 28 8.79 -12.06 -12.31
CA ALA A 28 7.44 -11.51 -12.29
C ALA A 28 7.42 -10.25 -11.41
N GLN A 29 7.04 -9.13 -12.03
CA GLN A 29 6.42 -7.92 -11.46
C GLN A 29 7.17 -7.15 -10.35
N ASP A 30 7.98 -6.19 -10.78
CA ASP A 30 8.23 -4.92 -10.06
C ASP A 30 8.35 -3.74 -11.04
N LYS A 31 7.57 -3.77 -12.13
CA LYS A 31 7.65 -2.76 -13.20
C LYS A 31 6.82 -1.49 -12.94
N ALA A 32 5.79 -1.58 -12.11
CA ALA A 32 4.86 -0.46 -11.89
C ALA A 32 5.47 0.63 -10.98
N ALA A 33 6.07 0.25 -9.85
CA ALA A 33 6.71 1.20 -8.93
C ALA A 33 8.01 1.81 -9.50
N SER A 34 8.67 1.11 -10.44
CA SER A 34 9.87 1.60 -11.13
C SER A 34 9.53 2.55 -12.29
N ALA A 35 8.36 2.41 -12.91
CA ALA A 35 7.93 3.27 -14.02
C ALA A 35 7.57 4.69 -13.55
N GLU A 36 6.78 4.87 -12.48
CA GLU A 36 6.39 6.22 -12.00
C GLU A 36 7.61 7.07 -11.61
N ASN A 37 8.58 6.46 -10.92
CA ASN A 37 9.84 7.09 -10.59
C ASN A 37 10.64 7.50 -11.84
N SER A 38 10.50 6.76 -12.95
CA SER A 38 11.24 7.02 -14.19
C SER A 38 10.74 8.28 -14.92
N TYR A 39 9.43 8.53 -14.94
CA TYR A 39 8.85 9.71 -15.60
C TYR A 39 9.23 11.01 -14.86
N VAL A 40 9.13 11.02 -13.53
CA VAL A 40 9.55 12.18 -12.74
C VAL A 40 11.08 12.37 -12.79
N ALA A 41 11.86 11.29 -12.82
CA ALA A 41 13.31 11.37 -12.99
C ALA A 41 13.71 11.98 -14.34
N ALA A 42 13.02 11.65 -15.43
CA ALA A 42 13.27 12.25 -16.75
C ALA A 42 13.02 13.77 -16.75
N LEU A 43 11.93 14.22 -16.10
CA LEU A 43 11.65 15.65 -15.94
C LEU A 43 12.74 16.36 -15.10
N ARG A 44 13.21 15.74 -14.00
CA ARG A 44 14.33 16.29 -13.21
C ARG A 44 15.62 16.36 -14.01
N ALA A 45 15.90 15.40 -14.88
CA ALA A 45 17.07 15.44 -15.75
C ALA A 45 17.04 16.65 -16.70
N CYS A 46 15.86 16.99 -17.23
CA CYS A 46 15.69 18.19 -18.05
C CYS A 46 15.94 19.49 -17.28
N GLN A 47 15.61 19.55 -15.97
CA GLN A 47 15.91 20.72 -15.12
C GLN A 47 17.42 21.03 -15.06
N GLY A 48 18.26 20.01 -15.13
CA GLY A 48 19.73 20.16 -15.10
C GLY A 48 20.35 20.76 -16.36
N LYS A 49 19.59 20.96 -17.44
CA LYS A 49 20.09 21.54 -18.70
C LYS A 49 20.19 23.07 -18.60
N THR A 50 21.34 23.61 -18.99
CA THR A 50 21.62 25.05 -18.97
C THR A 50 21.20 25.74 -20.26
N ASP A 51 21.39 25.09 -21.41
CA ASP A 51 20.95 25.62 -22.70
C ASP A 51 19.40 25.61 -22.80
N PRO A 52 18.75 26.75 -23.06
CA PRO A 52 17.30 26.83 -23.10
C PRO A 52 16.66 26.00 -24.22
N ALA A 53 17.29 25.90 -25.40
CA ALA A 53 16.74 25.18 -26.54
C ALA A 53 16.82 23.67 -26.31
N GLU A 54 17.95 23.18 -25.79
CA GLU A 54 18.09 21.77 -25.39
C GLU A 54 17.16 21.41 -24.23
N ARG A 55 16.96 22.31 -23.27
CA ARG A 55 16.05 22.09 -22.14
C ARG A 55 14.59 21.99 -22.61
N LEU A 56 14.17 22.85 -23.52
CA LEU A 56 12.82 22.81 -24.08
C LEU A 56 12.57 21.49 -24.83
N ALA A 57 13.46 21.12 -25.74
CA ALA A 57 13.35 19.86 -26.49
C ALA A 57 13.32 18.62 -25.57
N CYS A 58 14.08 18.65 -24.47
CA CYS A 58 14.06 17.62 -23.44
C CYS A 58 12.68 17.52 -22.77
N TYR A 59 12.12 18.64 -22.34
CA TYR A 59 10.79 18.66 -21.71
C TYR A 59 9.70 18.21 -22.66
N ASP A 60 9.71 18.65 -23.91
CA ASP A 60 8.70 18.27 -24.91
C ASP A 60 8.65 16.74 -25.07
N THR A 61 9.82 16.10 -25.10
CA THR A 61 9.93 14.63 -25.18
C THR A 61 9.45 13.95 -23.89
N ALA A 62 9.90 14.41 -22.73
CA ALA A 62 9.58 13.80 -21.44
C ALA A 62 8.09 13.96 -21.08
N VAL A 63 7.52 15.13 -21.33
CA VAL A 63 6.09 15.42 -21.09
C VAL A 63 5.22 14.60 -22.05
N ALA A 64 5.58 14.49 -23.33
CA ALA A 64 4.83 13.66 -24.27
C ALA A 64 4.77 12.19 -23.81
N ALA A 65 5.89 11.63 -23.33
CA ALA A 65 5.93 10.28 -22.78
C ALA A 65 5.04 10.13 -21.54
N MET A 66 5.12 11.07 -20.58
CA MET A 66 4.29 11.04 -19.37
C MET A 66 2.79 11.19 -19.66
N VAL A 67 2.42 12.04 -20.64
CA VAL A 67 1.01 12.22 -21.05
C VAL A 67 0.47 10.95 -21.72
N SER A 68 1.26 10.30 -22.59
CA SER A 68 0.87 9.01 -23.18
C SER A 68 0.63 7.96 -22.10
N ALA A 69 1.61 7.80 -21.20
CA ALA A 69 1.50 6.88 -20.06
C ALA A 69 0.29 7.20 -19.16
N SER A 70 -0.03 8.47 -18.98
CA SER A 70 -1.23 8.86 -18.22
C SER A 70 -2.52 8.51 -18.93
N SER A 71 -2.58 8.70 -20.25
CA SER A 71 -3.75 8.33 -21.07
C SER A 71 -3.98 6.82 -21.14
N GLU A 72 -2.90 6.04 -21.05
CA GLU A 72 -2.92 4.57 -21.02
C GLU A 72 -3.18 4.00 -19.61
N GLY A 73 -3.21 4.87 -18.58
CA GLY A 73 -3.44 4.48 -17.20
C GLY A 73 -2.21 3.91 -16.48
N GLU A 74 -1.02 4.02 -17.07
CA GLU A 74 0.24 3.58 -16.46
C GLU A 74 0.74 4.53 -15.38
N VAL A 75 0.38 5.82 -15.46
CA VAL A 75 0.80 6.87 -14.52
C VAL A 75 -0.37 7.76 -14.15
N ARG A 76 -0.49 8.09 -12.86
CA ARG A 76 -1.45 9.08 -12.39
C ARG A 76 -0.85 9.95 -11.30
N VAL A 77 -0.92 11.26 -11.49
CA VAL A 77 -0.62 12.22 -10.43
C VAL A 77 -1.84 12.31 -9.51
N VAL A 78 -1.62 12.10 -8.22
CA VAL A 78 -2.65 12.19 -7.18
C VAL A 78 -2.27 13.29 -6.21
N ASP A 79 -3.26 14.09 -5.79
CA ASP A 79 -3.05 15.11 -4.76
C ASP A 79 -2.83 14.44 -3.40
N ALA A 80 -1.87 14.94 -2.63
CA ALA A 80 -1.59 14.43 -1.29
C ALA A 80 -2.81 14.56 -0.35
N GLU A 81 -3.63 15.59 -0.50
CA GLU A 81 -4.85 15.78 0.26
C GLU A 81 -5.92 14.74 -0.10
N ASP A 82 -6.06 14.38 -1.38
CA ASP A 82 -6.96 13.30 -1.80
C ASP A 82 -6.54 11.96 -1.20
N VAL A 83 -5.23 11.70 -1.14
CA VAL A 83 -4.66 10.52 -0.46
C VAL A 83 -5.02 10.53 1.03
N ARG A 84 -4.83 11.67 1.72
CA ARG A 84 -5.19 11.83 3.14
C ARG A 84 -6.68 11.61 3.39
N GLN A 85 -7.55 12.22 2.59
CA GLN A 85 -9.01 12.06 2.73
C GLN A 85 -9.46 10.62 2.46
N THR A 86 -8.86 9.97 1.48
CA THR A 86 -9.13 8.56 1.17
C THR A 86 -8.69 7.66 2.31
N ARG A 87 -7.46 7.83 2.82
CA ARG A 87 -6.97 7.14 4.03
C ARG A 87 -7.89 7.37 5.23
N ARG A 88 -8.33 8.61 5.46
CA ARG A 88 -9.24 8.99 6.54
C ARG A 88 -10.56 8.22 6.48
N LYS A 89 -11.16 8.11 5.29
CA LYS A 89 -12.39 7.32 5.05
C LYS A 89 -12.17 5.81 5.23
N LEU A 90 -10.98 5.33 4.89
CA LEU A 90 -10.62 3.92 4.97
C LEU A 90 -10.02 3.51 6.33
N PHE A 91 -9.87 4.44 7.27
CA PHE A 91 -9.31 4.16 8.59
C PHE A 91 -10.11 3.06 9.30
N GLY A 92 -9.43 2.03 9.80
CA GLY A 92 -10.09 0.85 10.38
C GLY A 92 -10.16 -0.36 9.46
N PHE A 93 -9.97 -0.21 8.15
CA PHE A 93 -9.82 -1.33 7.23
C PHE A 93 -8.40 -1.88 7.23
N ALA A 94 -8.26 -3.19 7.12
CA ALA A 94 -6.99 -3.83 6.83
C ALA A 94 -6.73 -3.70 5.31
N LEU A 95 -5.97 -2.67 4.92
CA LEU A 95 -5.52 -2.50 3.55
C LEU A 95 -4.15 -3.15 3.36
N PRO A 96 -3.91 -3.84 2.24
CA PRO A 96 -2.54 -4.17 1.84
C PRO A 96 -1.73 -2.89 1.67
N ASP A 97 -0.42 -2.96 1.92
CA ASP A 97 0.46 -1.84 1.66
C ASP A 97 0.63 -1.67 0.14
N LEU A 98 -0.04 -0.65 -0.41
CA LEU A 98 -0.04 -0.38 -1.85
C LEU A 98 1.03 0.65 -2.24
N GLY A 99 1.84 1.16 -1.31
CA GLY A 99 2.87 2.19 -1.56
C GLY A 99 2.34 3.59 -1.95
N ILE A 100 1.16 3.67 -2.56
CA ILE A 100 0.47 4.91 -2.98
C ILE A 100 -0.11 5.70 -1.80
N PHE A 101 -0.31 5.03 -0.68
CA PHE A 101 -0.97 5.65 0.45
C PHE A 101 0.03 6.34 1.37
N GLY A 102 1.28 5.89 1.45
CA GLY A 102 2.35 6.50 2.24
C GLY A 102 3.62 5.66 2.11
N GLY A 103 4.74 6.33 1.84
CA GLY A 103 6.03 5.67 1.65
C GLY A 103 6.70 5.31 2.97
N ASP A 104 7.79 4.54 2.91
CA ASP A 104 8.63 4.20 4.06
C ASP A 104 9.08 5.44 4.87
N SER A 105 9.14 6.62 4.23
CA SER A 105 9.45 7.90 4.88
C SER A 105 8.44 8.36 5.94
N ASP A 106 7.21 7.85 5.94
CA ASP A 106 6.22 8.16 6.98
C ASP A 106 6.54 7.43 8.30
N LYS A 107 7.39 6.38 8.28
CA LYS A 107 7.84 5.68 9.49
C LYS A 107 8.97 6.41 10.22
N ASP A 108 9.74 7.23 9.49
CA ASP A 108 10.88 7.97 10.02
C ASP A 108 10.47 9.33 10.61
N ASP A 109 9.25 9.78 10.33
CA ASP A 109 8.67 11.02 10.85
C ASP A 109 7.56 10.69 11.87
N PRO A 110 7.82 10.81 13.18
CA PRO A 110 6.86 10.41 14.21
C PRO A 110 5.55 11.22 14.17
N GLU A 111 5.57 12.46 13.69
CA GLU A 111 4.38 13.31 13.59
C GLU A 111 3.42 12.79 12.50
N LYS A 112 3.96 12.38 11.35
CA LYS A 112 3.18 11.75 10.27
C LYS A 112 2.71 10.35 10.65
N ALA A 113 3.54 9.58 11.34
CA ALA A 113 3.14 8.27 11.85
C ALA A 113 1.94 8.36 12.82
N GLU A 114 1.89 9.39 13.67
CA GLU A 114 0.76 9.65 14.57
C GLU A 114 -0.52 10.03 13.82
N GLU A 115 -0.41 10.87 12.77
CA GLU A 115 -1.55 11.25 11.91
C GLU A 115 -2.21 10.01 11.26
N PHE A 116 -1.42 9.02 10.85
CA PHE A 116 -1.94 7.82 10.20
C PHE A 116 -2.36 6.69 11.15
N THR A 117 -2.08 6.82 12.45
CA THR A 117 -2.47 5.84 13.47
C THR A 117 -3.60 6.32 14.37
N THR A 118 -4.00 7.59 14.26
CA THR A 118 -5.08 8.20 15.05
C THR A 118 -6.07 8.94 14.15
N LEU A 119 -7.35 8.63 14.27
CA LEU A 119 -8.43 9.36 13.61
C LEU A 119 -9.19 10.21 14.62
N ASN A 120 -9.19 11.53 14.40
CA ASN A 120 -10.09 12.44 15.08
C ASN A 120 -11.34 12.69 14.23
N THR A 121 -12.51 12.38 14.77
CA THR A 121 -13.80 12.48 14.08
C THR A 121 -14.92 12.86 15.05
N THR A 122 -16.15 12.94 14.52
CA THR A 122 -17.38 13.22 15.27
C THR A 122 -18.36 12.08 15.09
N ILE A 123 -19.11 11.78 16.15
CA ILE A 123 -20.18 10.79 16.11
C ILE A 123 -21.39 11.38 15.39
N THR A 124 -21.85 10.73 14.32
CA THR A 124 -23.05 11.10 13.55
C THR A 124 -24.25 10.19 13.85
N GLY A 125 -24.00 9.01 14.40
CA GLY A 125 -25.04 8.03 14.74
C GLY A 125 -24.64 7.16 15.92
N VAL A 126 -25.64 6.70 16.69
CA VAL A 126 -25.46 5.76 17.79
C VAL A 126 -26.60 4.77 17.76
N ARG A 127 -26.29 3.47 17.73
CA ARG A 127 -27.27 2.39 17.68
C ARG A 127 -26.87 1.27 18.63
N ALA A 128 -27.83 0.79 19.43
CA ALA A 128 -27.67 -0.45 20.19
C ALA A 128 -28.03 -1.64 19.29
N THR A 129 -27.18 -2.66 19.28
CA THR A 129 -27.39 -3.91 18.55
C THR A 129 -27.19 -5.06 19.55
N GLY A 130 -28.30 -5.54 20.12
CA GLY A 130 -28.26 -6.54 21.20
C GLY A 130 -27.54 -6.00 22.44
N GLN A 131 -26.46 -6.67 22.85
CA GLN A 131 -25.61 -6.26 23.98
C GLN A 131 -24.44 -5.35 23.57
N THR A 132 -24.37 -4.95 22.29
CA THR A 132 -23.26 -4.14 21.76
C THR A 132 -23.75 -2.77 21.34
N LEU A 133 -22.85 -1.79 21.34
CA LEU A 133 -23.13 -0.44 20.87
C LEU A 133 -22.31 -0.17 19.61
N VAL A 134 -22.98 0.36 18.59
CA VAL A 134 -22.40 0.78 17.33
C VAL A 134 -22.47 2.30 17.24
N VAL A 135 -21.34 2.93 16.93
CA VAL A 135 -21.25 4.36 16.64
C VAL A 135 -20.91 4.58 15.17
N THR A 136 -21.54 5.56 14.55
CA THR A 136 -21.28 5.98 13.18
C THR A 136 -20.46 7.26 13.20
N THR A 137 -19.42 7.35 12.38
CA THR A 137 -18.55 8.53 12.29
C THR A 137 -18.96 9.46 11.16
N ALA A 138 -18.39 10.67 11.11
CA ALA A 138 -18.63 11.62 10.02
C ALA A 138 -18.21 11.10 8.64
N GLU A 139 -17.27 10.16 8.60
CA GLU A 139 -16.80 9.48 7.39
C GLU A 139 -17.77 8.36 6.94
N GLY A 140 -18.80 8.06 7.73
CA GLY A 140 -19.77 7.00 7.47
C GLY A 140 -19.36 5.62 7.99
N ALA A 141 -18.17 5.49 8.62
CA ALA A 141 -17.71 4.25 9.20
C ALA A 141 -18.54 3.87 10.43
N GLN A 142 -18.82 2.57 10.61
CA GLN A 142 -19.50 2.04 11.79
C GLN A 142 -18.54 1.26 12.66
N TRP A 143 -18.51 1.62 13.94
CA TRP A 143 -17.62 1.04 14.93
C TRP A 143 -18.42 0.39 16.04
N GLN A 144 -18.20 -0.90 16.24
CA GLN A 144 -18.76 -1.64 17.34
C GLN A 144 -17.81 -1.56 18.54
N LEU A 145 -18.34 -1.15 19.70
CA LEU A 145 -17.64 -1.25 20.97
C LEU A 145 -17.68 -2.70 21.46
N ASP A 146 -16.52 -3.23 21.88
CA ASP A 146 -16.41 -4.60 22.40
C ASP A 146 -16.98 -4.71 23.83
N GLU A 147 -16.96 -3.60 24.57
CA GLU A 147 -17.51 -3.50 25.92
C GLU A 147 -18.51 -2.34 25.99
N LEU A 148 -19.58 -2.52 26.76
CA LEU A 148 -20.53 -1.45 27.02
C LEU A 148 -19.86 -0.36 27.86
N PRO A 149 -19.97 0.91 27.46
CA PRO A 149 -19.53 2.03 28.28
C PRO A 149 -20.11 1.99 29.71
N ALA A 150 -19.33 2.47 30.68
CA ALA A 150 -19.82 2.65 32.05
C ALA A 150 -21.11 3.51 32.06
N ARG A 151 -21.98 3.34 33.07
CA ARG A 151 -23.30 4.00 33.13
C ARG A 151 -23.29 5.51 32.86
N LEU A 152 -22.18 6.19 33.17
CA LEU A 152 -21.97 7.64 33.01
C LEU A 152 -21.48 8.04 31.60
N MET A 153 -20.95 7.12 30.82
CA MET A 153 -20.46 7.37 29.46
C MET A 153 -21.49 6.86 28.45
N LYS A 154 -22.46 7.68 28.06
CA LYS A 154 -23.40 7.34 26.98
C LYS A 154 -22.99 8.09 25.71
N PRO A 155 -22.53 7.40 24.66
CA PRO A 155 -22.20 8.04 23.38
C PRO A 155 -23.43 8.73 22.79
N LYS A 156 -23.23 9.93 22.25
CA LYS A 156 -24.27 10.75 21.62
C LYS A 156 -23.74 11.36 20.34
N VAL A 157 -24.67 11.64 19.43
CA VAL A 157 -24.40 12.40 18.20
C VAL A 157 -23.83 13.77 18.55
N GLY A 158 -22.85 14.22 17.77
CA GLY A 158 -22.14 15.49 17.95
C GLY A 158 -20.94 15.44 18.90
N GLN A 159 -20.71 14.32 19.60
CA GLN A 159 -19.53 14.16 20.45
C GLN A 159 -18.27 13.90 19.62
N THR A 160 -17.14 14.40 20.10
CA THR A 160 -15.82 14.07 19.54
C THR A 160 -15.49 12.61 19.81
N LEU A 161 -14.86 11.98 18.83
CA LEU A 161 -14.40 10.61 18.89
C LEU A 161 -12.97 10.55 18.35
N GLU A 162 -12.05 10.14 19.19
CA GLU A 162 -10.68 9.80 18.81
C GLU A 162 -10.58 8.28 18.69
N ILE A 163 -10.08 7.79 17.56
CA ILE A 163 -9.88 6.37 17.29
C ILE A 163 -8.40 6.12 17.08
N LYS A 164 -7.76 5.43 18.01
CA LYS A 164 -6.33 5.10 17.93
C LYS A 164 -6.13 3.63 17.57
N LYS A 165 -5.26 3.36 16.58
CA LYS A 165 -4.85 2.01 16.21
C LYS A 165 -4.07 1.36 17.36
N GLY A 166 -4.49 0.17 17.76
CA GLY A 166 -3.82 -0.67 18.74
C GLY A 166 -3.04 -1.81 18.08
N ALA A 167 -2.55 -2.73 18.91
CA ALA A 167 -1.91 -3.95 18.43
C ALA A 167 -2.93 -4.94 17.83
N LEU A 168 -2.49 -5.82 16.92
CA LEU A 168 -3.30 -6.91 16.34
C LEU A 168 -4.65 -6.44 15.76
N SER A 169 -4.65 -5.35 15.00
CA SER A 169 -5.86 -4.80 14.35
C SER A 169 -6.97 -4.36 15.31
N SER A 170 -6.66 -4.17 16.60
CA SER A 170 -7.58 -3.57 17.57
C SER A 170 -7.57 -2.04 17.48
N TYR A 171 -8.64 -1.39 17.93
CA TYR A 171 -8.72 0.07 18.00
C TYR A 171 -9.24 0.52 19.37
N PHE A 172 -8.76 1.66 19.84
CA PHE A 172 -9.23 2.31 21.05
C PHE A 172 -10.05 3.54 20.68
N LEU A 173 -11.30 3.57 21.14
CA LEU A 173 -12.24 4.66 20.90
C LEU A 173 -12.36 5.49 22.18
N ARG A 174 -11.96 6.75 22.12
CA ARG A 174 -12.11 7.75 23.19
C ARG A 174 -13.20 8.73 22.81
N ILE A 175 -14.26 8.76 23.61
CA ILE A 175 -15.42 9.60 23.34
C ILE A 175 -15.35 10.79 24.28
N ASN A 176 -15.32 12.00 23.72
CA ASN A 176 -15.26 13.26 24.47
C ASN A 176 -14.12 13.31 25.51
N GLY A 177 -12.93 12.83 25.13
CA GLY A 177 -11.73 12.81 26.00
C GLY A 177 -11.78 11.82 27.16
N GLN A 178 -12.81 10.97 27.25
CA GLN A 178 -12.95 9.98 28.30
C GLN A 178 -12.06 8.75 28.07
N ARG A 179 -12.02 7.84 29.05
CA ARG A 179 -11.25 6.60 28.98
C ARG A 179 -11.62 5.83 27.69
N GLY A 180 -10.59 5.41 26.96
CA GLY A 180 -10.76 4.66 25.72
C GLY A 180 -11.34 3.26 25.95
N ILE A 181 -12.26 2.85 25.08
CA ILE A 181 -12.83 1.50 25.02
C ILE A 181 -12.33 0.81 23.76
N LYS A 182 -12.08 -0.49 23.85
CA LYS A 182 -11.76 -1.29 22.66
C LYS A 182 -12.97 -1.40 21.73
N GLY A 183 -12.70 -1.28 20.45
CA GLY A 183 -13.71 -1.52 19.43
C GLY A 183 -13.10 -1.93 18.11
N ARG A 184 -14.00 -2.27 17.20
CA ARG A 184 -13.66 -2.71 15.86
C ARG A 184 -14.59 -2.08 14.84
N ARG A 185 -14.05 -1.81 13.65
CA ARG A 185 -14.85 -1.37 12.52
C ARG A 185 -15.66 -2.55 12.00
N VAL A 186 -16.96 -2.33 11.79
CA VAL A 186 -17.89 -3.33 11.24
C VAL A 186 -18.43 -2.94 9.87
N GLN A 187 -18.34 -1.66 9.49
CA GLN A 187 -18.70 -1.13 8.16
C GLN A 187 -17.89 0.14 7.86
#